data_AF-A0A8B9N5R8-F1
#
_entry.id   AF-A0A8B9N5R8-F1
#
_cell.length_a   1.000
_cell.length_b   1.000
_cell.length_c   1.000
_cell.angle_alpha   90.00
_cell.angle_beta   90.00
_cell.angle_gamma   90.00
#
_symmetry.space_group_name_H-M   'P 1'
#
loop_
_entity.id
_entity.type
_entity.pdbx_description
1 polymer ?
#
loop_
_entity_poly.entity_id
_entity_poly.type
_entity_poly.pdbx_seq_one_letter_code
_entity_poly.pdbx_strand_id
1 'polypeptide(L)'
;MKFIIHNSLMNLPFFLQWFNHKQCTSSVNCQAVELLIIINRYTVFSSCKVLPQETLHILDEVLKGLLSIALVTCFLCTLTVRRNLLDLSAEERRRFVNALHQAKVTIHPDIVIATRRREEIFGPDGNTPQFENISIYNYFVWSHYYSVRKTFLGAGQQSFGGIDFSHEGPAFVTWHRYHLLQLERDMQNMLQDPSFGLPYWNFATGQNTCDICSDDLMGARSNSDVSLISQNSIFSQWRVLCENIEDYETLGTICNSTEGGPIRRNPAGNVARPMVQRLPEPEDVAQCLEVGVFDTPPFYSNSTDSFRNTVEGYSDPSGKYDPAVRSLHNLAHLFLNGTGGQTHLSPNDPIFVLLHTFTDAVFDEWLRRYSADISTYPLENAPIGHNRQYNMVPFWPPVTNDEMFVTAPENLGYSYEVEWPGRALRVTEMITIAIVTALVLVAIIFAAAACIVRVKKNKDELHQPLLTDQYQHYSDDYDGISTPSQSVV
;
A
#
# COMPACT_ATOMS: atom_id res chain seq x y z
N MET A 1 33.78 9.64 -36.98
CA MET A 1 33.98 9.97 -35.55
C MET A 1 33.38 11.32 -35.15
N LYS A 2 33.75 12.47 -35.76
CA LYS A 2 33.13 13.78 -35.46
C LYS A 2 31.60 13.85 -35.71
N PHE A 3 31.08 13.09 -36.67
CA PHE A 3 29.64 13.05 -36.99
C PHE A 3 28.79 12.25 -35.98
N ILE A 4 29.40 11.31 -35.25
CA ILE A 4 28.70 10.50 -34.23
C ILE A 4 28.60 11.30 -32.92
N ILE A 5 29.67 12.01 -32.55
CA ILE A 5 29.73 12.86 -31.35
C ILE A 5 28.73 14.03 -31.44
N HIS A 6 28.53 14.60 -32.63
CA HIS A 6 27.61 15.72 -32.82
C HIS A 6 26.13 15.31 -32.69
N ASN A 7 25.76 14.11 -33.16
CA ASN A 7 24.39 13.58 -33.02
C ASN A 7 24.07 13.09 -31.60
N SER A 8 25.07 12.65 -30.83
CA SER A 8 24.88 12.26 -29.42
C SER A 8 24.71 13.46 -28.48
N LEU A 9 25.33 14.60 -28.78
CA LEU A 9 25.22 15.82 -27.97
C LEU A 9 23.92 16.60 -28.22
N MET A 10 23.35 16.55 -29.43
CA MET A 10 22.08 17.23 -29.77
C MET A 10 20.85 16.60 -29.10
N ASN A 11 20.92 15.32 -28.69
CA ASN A 11 19.82 14.61 -28.03
C ASN A 11 19.98 14.50 -26.50
N LEU A 12 21.07 15.03 -25.94
CA LEU A 12 21.36 14.97 -24.50
C LEU A 12 20.27 15.63 -23.62
N PRO A 13 19.68 16.79 -23.99
CA PRO A 13 18.64 17.42 -23.17
C PRO A 13 17.35 16.60 -23.13
N PHE A 14 16.96 16.00 -24.26
CA PHE A 14 15.79 15.13 -24.37
C PHE A 14 15.99 13.80 -23.63
N PHE A 15 17.21 13.25 -23.66
CA PHE A 15 17.57 12.07 -22.88
C PHE A 15 17.61 12.35 -21.37
N LEU A 16 18.12 13.51 -20.94
CA LEU A 16 18.19 13.89 -19.52
C LEU A 16 16.80 14.13 -18.91
N GLN A 17 15.88 14.73 -19.67
CA GLN A 17 14.50 14.94 -19.21
C GLN A 17 13.69 13.63 -19.13
N TRP A 18 13.97 12.68 -20.03
CA TRP A 18 13.40 11.33 -19.98
C TRP A 18 13.99 10.48 -18.84
N PHE A 19 15.29 10.62 -18.55
CA PHE A 19 15.97 9.91 -17.45
C PHE A 19 15.55 10.39 -16.06
N ASN A 20 15.42 11.72 -15.85
CA ASN A 20 14.99 12.27 -14.56
C ASN A 20 13.59 11.78 -14.14
N HIS A 21 12.69 11.53 -15.10
CA HIS A 21 11.32 11.12 -14.80
C HIS A 21 11.18 9.61 -14.52
N LYS A 22 12.08 8.77 -15.06
CA LYS A 22 12.07 7.31 -14.87
C LYS A 22 12.89 6.82 -13.67
N GLN A 23 13.77 7.65 -13.10
CA GLN A 23 14.73 7.22 -12.07
C GLN A 23 14.13 6.98 -10.68
N CYS A 24 12.90 7.40 -10.40
CA CYS A 24 12.26 7.17 -9.09
C CYS A 24 11.27 5.99 -9.05
N THR A 25 11.18 5.15 -10.10
CA THR A 25 10.19 4.06 -10.18
C THR A 25 10.70 2.69 -10.63
N SER A 26 11.98 2.52 -10.96
CA SER A 26 12.50 1.20 -11.40
C SER A 26 13.61 0.69 -10.50
N SER A 27 13.58 -0.62 -10.24
CA SER A 27 14.41 -1.34 -9.29
C SER A 27 15.89 -0.96 -9.34
N VAL A 28 16.38 -0.49 -8.19
CA VAL A 28 17.75 -0.01 -7.93
C VAL A 28 18.83 -1.06 -8.29
N ASN A 29 18.45 -2.33 -8.43
CA ASN A 29 19.38 -3.42 -8.71
C ASN A 29 19.79 -3.57 -10.19
N CYS A 30 19.02 -3.10 -11.17
CA CYS A 30 19.39 -3.26 -12.58
C CYS A 30 20.44 -2.23 -13.04
N GLN A 31 20.41 -1.01 -12.50
CA GLN A 31 21.29 0.07 -12.95
C GLN A 31 22.70 0.00 -12.35
N ALA A 32 22.87 -0.60 -11.17
CA ALA A 32 24.18 -0.84 -10.57
C ALA A 32 25.03 -1.81 -11.43
N VAL A 33 24.39 -2.79 -12.09
CA VAL A 33 25.08 -3.76 -12.95
C VAL A 33 25.53 -3.13 -14.25
N GLU A 34 24.73 -2.26 -14.88
CA GLU A 34 25.15 -1.54 -16.09
C GLU A 34 26.30 -0.57 -15.82
N LEU A 35 26.26 0.15 -14.70
CA LEU A 35 27.34 1.05 -14.30
C LEU A 35 28.63 0.27 -14.00
N LEU A 36 28.55 -0.87 -13.31
CA LEU A 36 29.69 -1.76 -13.09
C LEU A 36 30.21 -2.39 -14.39
N ILE A 37 29.35 -2.74 -15.36
CA ILE A 37 29.77 -3.26 -16.67
C ILE A 37 30.51 -2.18 -17.47
N ILE A 38 30.04 -0.93 -17.40
CA ILE A 38 30.70 0.21 -18.03
C ILE A 38 32.07 0.45 -17.38
N ILE A 39 32.14 0.47 -16.04
CA ILE A 39 33.39 0.63 -15.28
C ILE A 39 34.37 -0.52 -15.58
N ASN A 40 33.91 -1.78 -15.59
CA ASN A 40 34.75 -2.97 -15.79
C ASN A 40 35.26 -3.09 -17.24
N ARG A 41 34.44 -2.74 -18.25
CA ARG A 41 34.92 -2.59 -19.64
C ARG A 41 35.97 -1.48 -19.77
N TYR A 42 35.92 -0.46 -18.91
CA TYR A 42 36.86 0.65 -18.91
C TYR A 42 38.23 0.31 -18.30
N THR A 43 38.26 -0.51 -17.24
CA THR A 43 39.51 -1.04 -16.65
C THR A 43 40.28 -1.88 -17.67
N VAL A 44 39.57 -2.60 -18.53
CA VAL A 44 40.17 -3.38 -19.63
C VAL A 44 40.70 -2.48 -20.75
N PHE A 45 40.02 -1.38 -21.10
CA PHE A 45 40.46 -0.46 -22.17
C PHE A 45 41.62 0.47 -21.76
N SER A 46 41.66 0.94 -20.52
CA SER A 46 42.75 1.78 -19.98
C SER A 46 44.09 1.03 -19.83
N SER A 47 44.03 -0.30 -19.77
CA SER A 47 45.21 -1.18 -19.76
C SER A 47 45.88 -1.31 -21.15
N CYS A 48 45.20 -0.91 -22.22
CA CYS A 48 45.73 -0.84 -23.58
C CYS A 48 46.09 0.60 -23.94
N LYS A 49 47.40 0.94 -23.91
CA LYS A 49 47.99 2.27 -24.21
C LYS A 49 47.73 2.78 -25.65
N VAL A 50 46.48 3.09 -26.03
CA VAL A 50 46.14 3.47 -27.42
C VAL A 50 45.39 4.81 -27.52
N LEU A 51 45.08 5.50 -26.42
CA LEU A 51 44.38 6.79 -26.47
C LEU A 51 45.33 7.99 -26.25
N PRO A 52 45.26 9.05 -27.09
CA PRO A 52 45.98 10.30 -26.87
C PRO A 52 45.58 10.97 -25.54
N GLN A 53 46.52 11.70 -24.94
CA GLN A 53 46.39 12.29 -23.60
C GLN A 53 45.24 13.32 -23.49
N GLU A 54 44.92 14.03 -24.56
CA GLU A 54 43.75 14.92 -24.63
C GLU A 54 42.42 14.15 -24.57
N THR A 55 42.35 12.94 -25.15
CA THR A 55 41.15 12.09 -25.10
C THR A 55 40.93 11.52 -23.70
N LEU A 56 42.01 11.15 -23.00
CA LEU A 56 41.96 10.75 -21.60
C LEU A 56 41.47 11.88 -20.69
N HIS A 57 41.87 13.12 -20.95
CA HIS A 57 41.46 14.28 -20.15
C HIS A 57 39.98 14.65 -20.35
N ILE A 58 39.48 14.56 -21.60
CA ILE A 58 38.05 14.76 -21.90
C ILE A 58 37.20 13.64 -21.26
N LEU A 59 37.68 12.41 -21.32
CA LEU A 59 37.00 11.26 -20.70
C LEU A 59 37.00 11.34 -19.17
N ASP A 60 38.08 11.81 -18.55
CA ASP A 60 38.15 12.01 -17.10
C ASP A 60 37.21 13.13 -16.63
N GLU A 61 37.07 14.22 -17.40
CA GLU A 61 36.08 15.27 -17.14
C GLU A 61 34.64 14.79 -17.35
N VAL A 62 34.39 13.94 -18.35
CA VAL A 62 33.07 13.30 -18.54
C VAL A 62 32.79 12.30 -17.42
N LEU A 63 33.78 11.54 -16.94
CA LEU A 63 33.63 10.61 -15.83
C LEU A 63 33.40 11.36 -14.51
N LYS A 64 34.12 12.45 -14.26
CA LYS A 64 33.91 13.35 -13.11
C LYS A 64 32.55 14.06 -13.19
N GLY A 65 32.11 14.43 -14.40
CA GLY A 65 30.78 14.96 -14.65
C GLY A 65 29.69 13.92 -14.38
N LEU A 66 29.85 12.69 -14.86
CA LEU A 66 28.93 11.58 -14.59
C LEU A 66 28.95 11.15 -13.12
N LEU A 67 30.11 11.17 -12.45
CA LEU A 67 30.22 10.92 -11.01
C LEU A 67 29.60 12.06 -10.19
N SER A 68 29.73 13.31 -10.63
CA SER A 68 29.10 14.46 -9.96
C SER A 68 27.59 14.48 -10.17
N ILE A 69 27.11 14.09 -11.36
CA ILE A 69 25.69 13.87 -11.63
C ILE A 69 25.18 12.70 -10.77
N ALA A 70 25.90 11.57 -10.75
CA ALA A 70 25.58 10.44 -9.89
C ALA A 70 25.52 10.86 -8.42
N LEU A 71 26.50 11.59 -7.88
CA LEU A 71 26.49 12.10 -6.50
C LEU A 71 25.33 13.07 -6.18
N VAL A 72 24.78 13.76 -7.18
CA VAL A 72 23.66 14.72 -7.02
C VAL A 72 22.29 14.06 -7.22
N THR A 73 22.20 12.89 -7.85
CA THR A 73 20.92 12.23 -8.16
C THR A 73 20.86 10.81 -7.59
N CYS A 74 20.00 10.60 -6.59
CA CYS A 74 19.47 9.30 -6.15
C CYS A 74 20.31 8.38 -5.21
N PHE A 75 21.36 8.85 -4.52
CA PHE A 75 22.07 8.00 -3.53
C PHE A 75 21.60 8.13 -2.07
N LEU A 76 20.87 9.18 -1.71
CA LEU A 76 20.26 9.27 -0.39
C LEU A 76 18.87 8.63 -0.43
N CYS A 77 18.77 7.44 0.14
CA CYS A 77 17.50 6.78 0.41
C CYS A 77 16.80 7.57 1.53
N THR A 78 15.84 8.43 1.18
CA THR A 78 14.95 9.05 2.15
C THR A 78 13.77 8.12 2.39
N LEU A 79 13.62 7.64 3.63
CA LEU A 79 12.46 6.86 4.04
C LEU A 79 11.49 7.78 4.78
N THR A 80 10.36 8.09 4.16
CA THR A 80 9.29 8.89 4.76
C THR A 80 8.40 8.00 5.63
N VAL A 81 8.15 8.40 6.88
CA VAL A 81 7.29 7.63 7.79
C VAL A 81 5.91 8.29 7.85
N ARG A 82 4.88 7.60 7.34
CA ARG A 82 3.48 7.98 7.44
C ARG A 82 2.95 7.56 8.82
N ARG A 83 2.52 8.52 9.61
CA ARG A 83 2.11 8.34 11.01
C ARG A 83 0.62 8.59 11.17
N ASN A 84 0.03 8.11 12.27
CA ASN A 84 -1.34 8.45 12.62
C ASN A 84 -1.47 9.95 12.83
N LEU A 85 -2.46 10.59 12.19
CA LEU A 85 -2.72 12.02 12.33
C LEU A 85 -2.94 12.44 13.79
N LEU A 86 -3.57 11.57 14.59
CA LEU A 86 -3.83 11.84 16.01
C LEU A 86 -2.57 11.74 16.89
N ASP A 87 -1.50 11.08 16.43
CA ASP A 87 -0.24 10.96 17.17
C ASP A 87 0.78 12.05 16.82
N LEU A 88 0.44 12.90 15.84
CA LEU A 88 1.23 14.09 15.50
C LEU A 88 1.11 15.17 16.58
N SER A 89 2.20 15.90 16.80
CA SER A 89 2.22 17.09 17.65
C SER A 89 1.34 18.21 17.08
N ALA A 90 0.94 19.17 17.91
CA ALA A 90 0.12 20.30 17.48
C ALA A 90 0.75 21.11 16.33
N GLU A 91 2.09 21.20 16.28
CA GLU A 91 2.79 21.89 15.20
C GLU A 91 2.79 21.08 13.91
N GLU A 92 3.03 19.75 13.99
CA GLU A 92 2.95 18.86 12.83
C GLU A 92 1.52 18.83 12.23
N ARG A 93 0.49 18.80 13.07
CA ARG A 93 -0.91 18.90 12.63
C ARG A 93 -1.18 20.20 11.88
N ARG A 94 -0.77 21.34 12.45
CA ARG A 94 -0.91 22.65 11.82
C ARG A 94 -0.15 22.71 10.50
N ARG A 95 1.08 22.18 10.46
CA ARG A 95 1.91 22.10 9.26
C ARG A 95 1.21 21.29 8.17
N PHE A 96 0.63 20.14 8.51
CA PHE A 96 -0.11 19.31 7.57
C PHE A 96 -1.35 20.02 7.01
N VAL A 97 -2.18 20.61 7.86
CA VAL A 97 -3.38 21.37 7.43
C VAL A 97 -3.00 22.54 6.53
N ASN A 98 -1.95 23.29 6.89
CA ASN A 98 -1.43 24.39 6.07
C ASN A 98 -0.88 23.90 4.73
N ALA A 99 -0.16 22.77 4.71
CA ALA A 99 0.36 22.17 3.49
C ALA A 99 -0.76 21.74 2.54
N LEU A 100 -1.83 21.11 3.03
CA LEU A 100 -3.00 20.76 2.21
C LEU A 100 -3.63 22.02 1.60
N HIS A 101 -3.82 23.08 2.39
CA HIS A 101 -4.35 24.32 1.85
C HIS A 101 -3.41 24.98 0.83
N GLN A 102 -2.09 24.96 1.09
CA GLN A 102 -1.11 25.46 0.14
C GLN A 102 -1.18 24.68 -1.18
N ALA A 103 -1.34 23.36 -1.14
CA ALA A 103 -1.52 22.53 -2.33
C ALA A 103 -2.82 22.84 -3.08
N LYS A 104 -3.89 23.23 -2.38
CA LYS A 104 -5.17 23.65 -2.97
C LYS A 104 -5.10 25.00 -3.69
N VAL A 105 -4.20 25.89 -3.30
CA VAL A 105 -4.08 27.23 -3.93
C VAL A 105 -2.87 27.37 -4.85
N THR A 106 -1.90 26.47 -4.77
CA THR A 106 -0.69 26.49 -5.61
C THR A 106 -0.96 25.79 -6.94
N ILE A 107 -0.80 26.51 -8.05
CA ILE A 107 -0.88 25.94 -9.40
C ILE A 107 0.19 24.86 -9.58
N HIS A 108 -0.23 23.72 -10.11
CA HIS A 108 0.65 22.59 -10.39
C HIS A 108 1.70 23.01 -11.44
N PRO A 109 3.01 22.84 -11.17
CA PRO A 109 4.06 23.35 -12.05
C PRO A 109 4.13 22.60 -13.39
N ASP A 110 3.92 21.28 -13.37
CA ASP A 110 4.18 20.41 -14.53
C ASP A 110 2.93 19.86 -15.23
N ILE A 111 1.74 20.00 -14.64
CA ILE A 111 0.53 19.32 -15.09
C ILE A 111 -0.59 20.32 -15.36
N VAL A 112 -1.23 20.13 -16.51
CA VAL A 112 -2.47 20.78 -16.93
C VAL A 112 -3.52 19.72 -17.22
N ILE A 113 -4.80 20.07 -17.11
CA ILE A 113 -5.90 19.14 -17.30
C ILE A 113 -6.65 19.41 -18.60
N ALA A 114 -7.08 18.35 -19.29
CA ALA A 114 -7.91 18.47 -20.48
C ALA A 114 -9.37 18.76 -20.08
N THR A 115 -9.99 19.75 -20.72
CA THR A 115 -11.41 20.09 -20.50
C THR A 115 -12.32 19.55 -21.61
N ARG A 116 -11.72 18.97 -22.65
CA ARG A 116 -12.40 18.36 -23.79
C ARG A 116 -11.80 16.99 -24.12
N ARG A 117 -12.63 16.11 -24.70
CA ARG A 117 -12.19 14.79 -25.16
C ARG A 117 -11.25 14.91 -26.35
N ARG A 118 -10.61 13.80 -26.71
CA ARG A 118 -9.60 13.73 -27.78
C ARG A 118 -10.07 14.36 -29.09
N GLU A 119 -11.34 14.16 -29.46
CA GLU A 119 -11.92 14.63 -30.72
C GLU A 119 -11.96 16.17 -30.80
N GLU A 120 -12.04 16.84 -29.65
CA GLU A 120 -12.21 18.29 -29.52
C GLU A 120 -10.98 18.95 -28.85
N ILE A 121 -9.89 18.20 -28.68
CA ILE A 121 -8.75 18.64 -27.86
C ILE A 121 -8.02 19.85 -28.43
N PHE A 122 -8.13 20.10 -29.74
CA PHE A 122 -7.58 21.28 -30.42
C PHE A 122 -8.60 22.40 -30.65
N GLY A 123 -9.78 22.30 -30.02
CA GLY A 123 -10.80 23.32 -30.07
C GLY A 123 -11.48 23.47 -31.44
N PRO A 124 -12.43 24.41 -31.57
CA PRO A 124 -13.21 24.61 -32.80
C PRO A 124 -12.40 25.11 -34.00
N ASP A 125 -11.28 25.79 -33.74
CA ASP A 125 -10.36 26.29 -34.76
C ASP A 125 -9.32 25.24 -35.21
N GLY A 126 -9.26 24.08 -34.52
CA GLY A 126 -8.30 23.02 -34.76
C GLY A 126 -6.87 23.36 -34.35
N ASN A 127 -6.65 24.45 -33.61
CA ASN A 127 -5.32 24.94 -33.25
C ASN A 127 -5.18 25.44 -31.80
N THR A 128 -6.26 25.48 -31.02
CA THR A 128 -6.25 25.91 -29.62
C THR A 128 -6.40 24.71 -28.67
N PRO A 129 -5.31 24.22 -28.03
CA PRO A 129 -5.39 23.11 -27.08
C PRO A 129 -6.33 23.41 -25.91
N GLN A 130 -7.25 22.48 -25.62
CA GLN A 130 -8.28 22.63 -24.59
C GLN A 130 -7.79 22.12 -23.23
N PHE A 131 -6.77 22.79 -22.70
CA PHE A 131 -6.18 22.50 -21.40
C PHE A 131 -6.25 23.71 -20.47
N GLU A 132 -6.40 23.46 -19.17
CA GLU A 132 -6.40 24.49 -18.13
C GLU A 132 -5.34 24.18 -17.07
N ASN A 133 -4.74 25.25 -16.53
CA ASN A 133 -3.95 25.15 -15.31
C ASN A 133 -4.85 24.71 -14.14
N ILE A 134 -4.27 23.99 -13.21
CA ILE A 134 -4.98 23.48 -12.03
C ILE A 134 -4.06 23.52 -10.81
N SER A 135 -4.62 23.67 -9.60
CA SER A 135 -3.81 23.54 -8.39
C SER A 135 -3.33 22.09 -8.16
N ILE A 136 -2.27 21.89 -7.36
CA ILE A 136 -1.76 20.56 -6.98
C ILE A 136 -2.88 19.68 -6.41
N TYR A 137 -3.66 20.19 -5.44
CA TYR A 137 -4.73 19.40 -4.83
C TYR A 137 -5.91 19.18 -5.80
N ASN A 138 -6.24 20.16 -6.63
CA ASN A 138 -7.29 19.98 -7.63
C ASN A 138 -6.89 18.99 -8.74
N TYR A 139 -5.61 18.84 -9.08
CA TYR A 139 -5.16 17.76 -9.95
C TYR A 139 -5.42 16.39 -9.30
N PHE A 140 -5.12 16.24 -8.02
CA PHE A 140 -5.44 15.05 -7.24
C PHE A 140 -6.95 14.74 -7.27
N VAL A 141 -7.83 15.75 -7.18
CA VAL A 141 -9.28 15.56 -7.37
C VAL A 141 -9.61 15.14 -8.81
N TRP A 142 -9.07 15.86 -9.80
CA TRP A 142 -9.40 15.65 -11.21
C TRP A 142 -8.96 14.29 -11.73
N SER A 143 -7.79 13.77 -11.32
CA SER A 143 -7.29 12.47 -11.76
C SER A 143 -8.22 11.33 -11.33
N HIS A 144 -8.75 11.41 -10.10
CA HIS A 144 -9.75 10.49 -9.58
C HIS A 144 -11.06 10.60 -10.34
N TYR A 145 -11.62 11.80 -10.46
CA TYR A 145 -12.81 12.05 -11.29
C TYR A 145 -12.65 11.46 -12.70
N TYR A 146 -11.51 11.68 -13.34
CA TYR A 146 -11.27 11.24 -14.71
C TYR A 146 -11.24 9.70 -14.84
N SER A 147 -10.76 9.01 -13.81
CA SER A 147 -10.72 7.54 -13.75
C SER A 147 -12.10 6.89 -13.51
N VAL A 148 -13.05 7.63 -12.93
CA VAL A 148 -14.39 7.11 -12.58
C VAL A 148 -15.52 7.68 -13.44
N ARG A 149 -15.23 8.65 -14.31
CA ARG A 149 -16.25 9.31 -15.14
C ARG A 149 -16.88 8.33 -16.14
N LYS A 150 -18.15 8.56 -16.46
CA LYS A 150 -18.87 7.76 -17.46
C LYS A 150 -18.28 7.93 -18.86
N THR A 151 -18.46 6.89 -19.68
CA THR A 151 -18.12 6.95 -21.10
C THR A 151 -19.22 7.67 -21.87
N PHE A 152 -18.87 8.83 -22.43
CA PHE A 152 -19.79 9.60 -23.27
C PHE A 152 -19.99 8.94 -24.64
N LEU A 153 -21.25 8.69 -25.02
CA LEU A 153 -21.60 8.00 -26.27
C LEU A 153 -22.04 8.94 -27.40
N GLY A 154 -22.34 10.20 -27.08
CA GLY A 154 -22.83 11.18 -28.05
C GLY A 154 -23.94 12.05 -27.47
N ALA A 155 -24.13 13.24 -28.04
CA ALA A 155 -25.19 14.14 -27.61
C ALA A 155 -26.56 13.48 -27.80
N GLY A 156 -27.41 13.56 -26.77
CA GLY A 156 -28.73 12.91 -26.76
C GLY A 156 -28.71 11.40 -26.46
N GLN A 157 -27.54 10.80 -26.24
CA GLN A 157 -27.41 9.43 -25.75
C GLN A 157 -27.02 9.42 -24.27
N GLN A 158 -27.56 8.46 -23.52
CA GLN A 158 -27.17 8.29 -22.12
C GLN A 158 -25.72 7.78 -22.03
N SER A 159 -24.89 8.48 -21.26
CA SER A 159 -23.51 8.07 -21.00
C SER A 159 -23.46 6.72 -20.26
N PHE A 160 -22.48 5.88 -20.60
CA PHE A 160 -22.32 4.54 -20.05
C PHE A 160 -21.52 4.55 -18.74
N GLY A 161 -22.12 4.07 -17.65
CA GLY A 161 -21.54 4.07 -16.30
C GLY A 161 -21.06 2.71 -15.78
N GLY A 162 -20.94 1.69 -16.63
CA GLY A 162 -20.43 0.36 -16.24
C GLY A 162 -18.92 0.23 -16.33
N ILE A 163 -18.17 1.34 -16.25
CA ILE A 163 -16.71 1.39 -16.34
C ILE A 163 -16.19 2.31 -15.23
N ASP A 164 -15.28 1.78 -14.44
CA ASP A 164 -14.43 2.50 -13.49
C ASP A 164 -13.01 1.96 -13.70
N PHE A 165 -11.99 2.83 -13.73
CA PHE A 165 -10.59 2.45 -13.95
C PHE A 165 -9.80 2.29 -12.64
N SER A 166 -10.43 2.54 -11.49
CA SER A 166 -9.79 2.74 -10.18
C SER A 166 -10.56 2.12 -9.01
N HIS A 167 -11.78 1.63 -9.21
CA HIS A 167 -12.59 0.92 -8.23
C HIS A 167 -13.24 -0.33 -8.84
N GLU A 168 -13.84 -1.15 -8.00
CA GLU A 168 -14.57 -2.36 -8.35
C GLU A 168 -13.71 -3.37 -9.12
N GLY A 169 -12.41 -3.41 -8.86
CA GLY A 169 -11.52 -4.39 -9.48
C GLY A 169 -10.08 -4.32 -8.96
N PRO A 170 -9.20 -5.23 -9.40
CA PRO A 170 -7.84 -5.41 -8.87
C PRO A 170 -7.00 -4.13 -8.72
N ALA A 171 -7.12 -3.18 -9.66
CA ALA A 171 -6.36 -1.93 -9.63
C ALA A 171 -6.70 -0.98 -8.48
N PHE A 172 -7.76 -1.24 -7.69
CA PHE A 172 -8.19 -0.35 -6.62
C PHE A 172 -7.07 0.09 -5.69
N VAL A 173 -6.32 -0.86 -5.12
CA VAL A 173 -5.27 -0.53 -4.15
C VAL A 173 -4.04 0.08 -4.80
N THR A 174 -3.64 -0.39 -5.99
CA THR A 174 -2.45 0.09 -6.71
C THR A 174 -2.66 1.49 -7.28
N TRP A 175 -3.86 1.76 -7.80
CA TRP A 175 -4.25 3.06 -8.32
C TRP A 175 -4.23 4.13 -7.22
N HIS A 176 -4.87 3.85 -6.08
CA HIS A 176 -4.91 4.79 -4.96
C HIS A 176 -3.54 4.94 -4.27
N ARG A 177 -2.72 3.87 -4.25
CA ARG A 177 -1.32 3.96 -3.80
C ARG A 177 -0.52 4.96 -4.63
N TYR A 178 -0.58 4.86 -5.95
CA TYR A 178 0.11 5.83 -6.82
C TYR A 178 -0.49 7.23 -6.71
N HIS A 179 -1.82 7.33 -6.57
CA HIS A 179 -2.52 8.60 -6.37
C HIS A 179 -1.99 9.38 -5.15
N LEU A 180 -1.80 8.68 -4.03
CA LEU A 180 -1.20 9.25 -2.82
C LEU A 180 0.28 9.58 -3.00
N LEU A 181 1.04 8.69 -3.65
CA LEU A 181 2.47 8.89 -3.89
C LEU A 181 2.73 10.12 -4.77
N GLN A 182 1.89 10.35 -5.77
CA GLN A 182 1.94 11.55 -6.62
C GLN A 182 1.67 12.82 -5.80
N LEU A 183 0.58 12.85 -5.03
CA LEU A 183 0.27 14.00 -4.17
C LEU A 183 1.38 14.29 -3.15
N GLU A 184 1.91 13.26 -2.49
CA GLU A 184 2.98 13.38 -1.51
C GLU A 184 4.24 14.00 -2.14
N ARG A 185 4.64 13.53 -3.33
CA ARG A 185 5.78 14.09 -4.08
C ARG A 185 5.55 15.54 -4.50
N ASP A 186 4.36 15.88 -4.99
CA ASP A 186 4.02 17.24 -5.40
C ASP A 186 4.05 18.19 -4.18
N MET A 187 3.56 17.72 -3.03
CA MET A 187 3.62 18.47 -1.78
C MET A 187 5.05 18.59 -1.22
N GLN A 188 5.87 17.55 -1.26
CA GLN A 188 7.29 17.59 -0.90
C GLN A 188 8.04 18.65 -1.72
N ASN A 189 7.80 18.68 -3.03
CA ASN A 189 8.39 19.66 -3.95
C ASN A 189 7.91 21.09 -3.64
N MET A 190 6.59 21.26 -3.46
CA MET A 190 5.97 22.55 -3.10
C MET A 190 6.53 23.11 -1.78
N LEU A 191 6.72 22.24 -0.79
CA LEU A 191 7.22 22.59 0.54
C LEU A 191 8.76 22.68 0.60
N GLN A 192 9.46 22.20 -0.43
CA GLN A 192 10.91 21.96 -0.42
C GLN A 192 11.33 21.10 0.79
N ASP A 193 10.51 20.12 1.13
CA ASP A 193 10.76 19.19 2.24
C ASP A 193 10.61 17.75 1.76
N PRO A 194 11.72 17.05 1.43
CA PRO A 194 11.67 15.66 0.98
C PRO A 194 11.27 14.68 2.10
N SER A 195 11.21 15.12 3.36
CA SER A 195 10.78 14.29 4.50
C SER A 195 9.29 14.42 4.82
N PHE A 196 8.57 15.30 4.12
CA PHE A 196 7.13 15.44 4.31
C PHE A 196 6.42 14.13 3.95
N GLY A 197 5.61 13.63 4.88
CA GLY A 197 4.81 12.42 4.70
C GLY A 197 3.34 12.67 4.95
N LEU A 198 2.49 12.04 4.15
CA LEU A 198 1.05 12.05 4.35
C LEU A 198 0.69 11.20 5.59
N PRO A 199 0.10 11.78 6.65
CA PRO A 199 -0.41 11.00 7.76
C PRO A 199 -1.64 10.19 7.35
N TYR A 200 -2.04 9.26 8.21
CA TYR A 200 -3.24 8.45 8.00
C TYR A 200 -4.29 8.67 9.10
N TRP A 201 -5.53 8.29 8.80
CA TRP A 201 -6.62 8.22 9.76
C TRP A 201 -7.03 6.77 9.99
N ASN A 202 -6.77 6.25 11.18
CA ASN A 202 -7.32 4.97 11.58
C ASN A 202 -8.84 5.12 11.78
N PHE A 203 -9.61 4.85 10.74
CA PHE A 203 -11.07 4.87 10.79
C PHE A 203 -11.65 3.59 11.39
N ALA A 204 -10.86 2.53 11.62
CA ALA A 204 -11.34 1.25 12.16
C ALA A 204 -11.42 1.29 13.70
N THR A 205 -12.37 2.09 14.21
CA THR A 205 -12.51 2.39 15.65
C THR A 205 -13.88 2.02 16.23
N GLY A 206 -14.84 1.62 15.41
CA GLY A 206 -16.22 1.34 15.84
C GLY A 206 -17.01 2.57 16.27
N GLN A 207 -16.42 3.76 16.14
CA GLN A 207 -17.04 5.00 16.60
C GLN A 207 -18.19 5.44 15.70
N ASN A 208 -19.14 6.16 16.29
CA ASN A 208 -20.22 6.85 15.59
C ASN A 208 -19.91 8.35 15.38
N THR A 209 -18.67 8.77 15.62
CA THR A 209 -18.17 10.13 15.45
C THR A 209 -16.90 10.12 14.61
N CYS A 210 -16.65 11.23 13.91
CA CYS A 210 -15.38 11.48 13.23
C CYS A 210 -14.42 12.15 14.21
N ASP A 211 -13.42 11.40 14.69
CA ASP A 211 -12.44 11.83 15.70
C ASP A 211 -11.37 12.81 15.17
N ILE A 212 -11.20 12.87 13.85
CA ILE A 212 -10.35 13.87 13.17
C ILE A 212 -11.11 15.13 12.70
N CYS A 213 -12.44 15.18 12.91
CA CYS A 213 -13.28 16.30 12.50
C CYS A 213 -13.32 17.38 13.59
N SER A 214 -12.18 18.01 13.83
CA SER A 214 -11.99 19.16 14.72
C SER A 214 -11.34 20.32 13.97
N ASP A 215 -11.49 21.56 14.46
CA ASP A 215 -10.99 22.75 13.76
C ASP A 215 -9.45 22.86 13.71
N ASP A 216 -8.73 22.16 14.57
CA ASP A 216 -7.26 22.00 14.51
C ASP A 216 -6.80 20.94 13.50
N LEU A 217 -7.72 20.11 13.00
CA LEU A 217 -7.49 19.04 12.03
C LEU A 217 -8.37 19.27 10.79
N MET A 218 -9.31 18.36 10.50
CA MET A 218 -10.03 18.31 9.22
C MET A 218 -11.29 19.18 9.18
N GLY A 219 -11.54 19.93 10.25
CA GLY A 219 -12.67 20.84 10.42
C GLY A 219 -13.85 20.19 11.13
N ALA A 220 -14.35 20.87 12.16
CA ALA A 220 -15.54 20.46 12.89
C ALA A 220 -16.81 20.69 12.07
N ARG A 221 -17.93 20.16 12.56
CA ARG A 221 -19.26 20.46 12.00
C ARG A 221 -19.62 21.94 12.24
N SER A 222 -20.19 22.59 11.25
CA SER A 222 -20.70 23.96 11.42
C SER A 222 -21.94 24.00 12.32
N ASN A 223 -22.02 25.01 13.18
CA ASN A 223 -23.19 25.26 14.03
C ASN A 223 -24.38 25.83 13.23
N SER A 224 -24.15 26.43 12.07
CA SER A 224 -25.20 27.04 11.25
C SER A 224 -25.85 26.09 10.25
N ASP A 225 -25.10 25.10 9.76
CA ASP A 225 -25.56 24.08 8.82
C ASP A 225 -24.79 22.79 9.11
N VAL A 226 -25.52 21.75 9.53
CA VAL A 226 -24.94 20.45 9.92
C VAL A 226 -24.24 19.72 8.78
N SER A 227 -24.47 20.13 7.54
CA SER A 227 -23.83 19.59 6.34
C SER A 227 -22.57 20.35 5.93
N LEU A 228 -22.20 21.42 6.61
CA LEU A 228 -21.02 22.23 6.31
C LEU A 228 -19.94 22.07 7.38
N ILE A 229 -18.70 22.40 6.98
CA ILE A 229 -17.55 22.51 7.87
C ILE A 229 -17.60 23.85 8.62
N SER A 230 -17.19 23.84 9.89
CA SER A 230 -17.02 25.01 10.75
C SER A 230 -16.17 26.09 10.08
N GLN A 231 -16.60 27.34 10.19
CA GLN A 231 -15.92 28.49 9.58
C GLN A 231 -14.54 28.80 10.19
N ASN A 232 -14.21 28.18 11.32
CA ASN A 232 -12.88 28.29 11.92
C ASN A 232 -11.85 27.37 11.24
N SER A 233 -12.29 26.39 10.46
CA SER A 233 -11.42 25.53 9.67
C SER A 233 -11.20 26.12 8.29
N ILE A 234 -9.97 26.07 7.80
CA ILE A 234 -9.63 26.53 6.43
C ILE A 234 -10.38 25.75 5.35
N PHE A 235 -10.79 24.52 5.65
CA PHE A 235 -11.52 23.66 4.73
C PHE A 235 -12.97 24.12 4.48
N SER A 236 -13.54 25.02 5.30
CA SER A 236 -14.84 25.64 5.00
C SER A 236 -14.80 26.58 3.79
N GLN A 237 -13.60 27.07 3.46
CA GLN A 237 -13.37 28.00 2.36
C GLN A 237 -13.16 27.26 1.04
N TRP A 238 -12.85 25.97 1.09
CA TRP A 238 -12.61 25.17 -0.10
C TRP A 238 -13.89 25.05 -0.93
N ARG A 239 -13.71 25.14 -2.25
CA ARG A 239 -14.75 24.89 -3.23
C ARG A 239 -14.43 23.61 -4.01
N VAL A 240 -15.47 22.87 -4.36
CA VAL A 240 -15.34 21.54 -4.96
C VAL A 240 -15.13 21.64 -6.47
N LEU A 241 -14.36 20.72 -7.04
CA LEU A 241 -14.20 20.52 -8.47
C LEU A 241 -15.11 19.37 -8.93
N CYS A 242 -15.47 19.37 -10.22
CA CYS A 242 -16.14 18.25 -10.90
C CYS A 242 -17.58 17.95 -10.44
N GLU A 243 -18.31 18.95 -9.93
CA GLU A 243 -19.70 18.82 -9.46
C GLU A 243 -20.73 18.77 -10.61
N ASN A 244 -20.42 19.33 -11.78
CA ASN A 244 -21.38 19.47 -12.90
C ASN A 244 -21.45 18.22 -13.79
N ILE A 245 -21.73 17.05 -13.20
CA ILE A 245 -21.77 15.76 -13.93
C ILE A 245 -22.78 15.75 -15.08
N GLU A 246 -23.89 16.47 -14.96
CA GLU A 246 -24.90 16.57 -16.00
C GLU A 246 -24.32 17.20 -17.27
N ASP A 247 -23.54 18.27 -17.15
CA ASP A 247 -22.87 18.92 -18.29
C ASP A 247 -21.85 17.98 -18.94
N TYR A 248 -21.06 17.28 -18.13
CA TYR A 248 -20.02 16.38 -18.64
C TYR A 248 -20.64 15.20 -19.41
N GLU A 249 -21.72 14.63 -18.88
CA GLU A 249 -22.40 13.46 -19.43
C GLU A 249 -23.33 13.78 -20.62
N THR A 250 -23.82 15.01 -20.73
CA THR A 250 -24.75 15.42 -21.82
C THR A 250 -24.03 16.14 -22.96
N LEU A 251 -23.05 16.99 -22.65
CA LEU A 251 -22.29 17.76 -23.63
C LEU A 251 -20.99 17.05 -24.05
N GLY A 252 -20.58 16.01 -23.34
CA GLY A 252 -19.31 15.30 -23.61
C GLY A 252 -18.09 16.14 -23.25
N THR A 253 -18.24 17.11 -22.36
CA THR A 253 -17.13 17.88 -21.79
C THR A 253 -16.45 17.10 -20.67
N ILE A 254 -15.30 17.56 -20.21
CA ILE A 254 -14.59 17.01 -19.06
C ILE A 254 -14.53 18.08 -18.00
N CYS A 255 -14.58 17.69 -16.72
CA CYS A 255 -14.34 18.57 -15.58
C CYS A 255 -13.16 19.53 -15.85
N ASN A 256 -13.41 20.83 -15.65
CA ASN A 256 -12.45 21.90 -15.82
C ASN A 256 -11.91 22.40 -14.46
N SER A 257 -11.15 23.50 -14.46
CA SER A 257 -10.57 24.06 -13.24
C SER A 257 -11.52 24.99 -12.45
N THR A 258 -12.76 25.18 -12.91
CA THR A 258 -13.74 26.06 -12.25
C THR A 258 -14.35 25.37 -11.04
N GLU A 259 -14.13 25.96 -9.86
CA GLU A 259 -14.67 25.42 -8.61
C GLU A 259 -16.14 25.80 -8.40
N GLY A 260 -16.92 24.86 -7.85
CA GLY A 260 -18.36 24.94 -7.58
C GLY A 260 -18.69 25.23 -6.11
N GLY A 261 -19.55 24.40 -5.52
CA GLY A 261 -20.05 24.57 -4.15
C GLY A 261 -19.02 24.32 -3.03
N PRO A 262 -19.40 24.52 -1.75
CA PRO A 262 -18.57 24.12 -0.62
C PRO A 262 -18.51 22.60 -0.45
N ILE A 263 -17.52 22.12 0.30
CA ILE A 263 -17.51 20.72 0.79
C ILE A 263 -18.75 20.50 1.68
N ARG A 264 -19.45 19.40 1.42
CA ARG A 264 -20.54 18.89 2.25
C ARG A 264 -20.04 17.72 3.08
N ARG A 265 -20.23 17.76 4.40
CA ARG A 265 -19.82 16.66 5.29
C ARG A 265 -20.75 16.60 6.50
N ASN A 266 -21.34 15.43 6.75
CA ASN A 266 -22.22 15.20 7.89
C ASN A 266 -22.00 13.79 8.47
N PRO A 267 -20.86 13.57 9.16
CA PRO A 267 -20.48 12.24 9.65
C PRO A 267 -21.60 11.60 10.47
N ALA A 268 -21.86 10.30 10.26
CA ALA A 268 -22.96 9.53 10.83
C ALA A 268 -24.38 10.05 10.50
N GLY A 269 -24.52 11.02 9.61
CA GLY A 269 -25.78 11.73 9.36
C GLY A 269 -26.78 11.01 8.46
N ASN A 270 -26.45 9.85 7.89
CA ASN A 270 -27.32 9.13 6.96
C ASN A 270 -28.38 8.28 7.69
N VAL A 271 -29.43 8.95 8.19
CA VAL A 271 -30.53 8.30 8.91
C VAL A 271 -31.33 7.31 8.05
N ALA A 272 -31.28 7.44 6.72
CA ALA A 272 -31.96 6.53 5.80
C ALA A 272 -31.22 5.19 5.65
N ARG A 273 -29.94 5.13 6.00
CA ARG A 273 -29.09 3.93 5.94
C ARG A 273 -28.30 3.75 7.25
N PRO A 274 -28.94 3.23 8.32
CA PRO A 274 -28.28 3.11 9.63
C PRO A 274 -26.96 2.34 9.64
N MET A 275 -26.79 1.38 8.73
CA MET A 275 -25.56 0.59 8.57
C MET A 275 -24.32 1.44 8.24
N VAL A 276 -24.48 2.66 7.71
CA VAL A 276 -23.35 3.57 7.41
C VAL A 276 -23.19 4.69 8.44
N GLN A 277 -23.86 4.60 9.59
CA GLN A 277 -23.76 5.62 10.65
C GLN A 277 -22.67 5.31 11.69
N ARG A 278 -21.95 4.20 11.52
CA ARG A 278 -20.84 3.77 12.37
C ARG A 278 -19.67 3.38 11.49
N LEU A 279 -18.47 3.71 11.93
CA LEU A 279 -17.23 3.33 11.27
C LEU A 279 -16.94 1.81 11.44
N PRO A 280 -16.05 1.24 10.62
CA PRO A 280 -15.58 -0.14 10.80
C PRO A 280 -15.03 -0.39 12.20
N GLU A 281 -15.15 -1.61 12.71
CA GLU A 281 -14.58 -2.02 13.99
C GLU A 281 -13.09 -2.44 13.80
N PRO A 282 -12.24 -2.37 14.84
CA PRO A 282 -10.83 -2.82 14.72
C PRO A 282 -10.69 -4.28 14.25
N GLU A 283 -11.62 -5.15 14.65
CA GLU A 283 -11.66 -6.55 14.25
C GLU A 283 -11.89 -6.73 12.74
N ASP A 284 -12.52 -5.76 12.06
CA ASP A 284 -12.77 -5.82 10.62
C ASP A 284 -11.45 -5.79 9.85
N VAL A 285 -10.48 -4.96 10.30
CA VAL A 285 -9.13 -4.91 9.72
C VAL A 285 -8.38 -6.22 9.98
N ALA A 286 -8.48 -6.75 11.21
CA ALA A 286 -7.83 -8.02 11.55
C ALA A 286 -8.34 -9.18 10.68
N GLN A 287 -9.65 -9.28 10.46
CA GLN A 287 -10.26 -10.32 9.63
C GLN A 287 -9.91 -10.15 8.15
N CYS A 288 -9.96 -8.93 7.63
CA CYS A 288 -9.60 -8.65 6.24
C CYS A 288 -8.15 -9.06 5.94
N LEU A 289 -7.23 -8.81 6.87
CA LEU A 289 -5.82 -9.24 6.77
C LEU A 289 -5.61 -10.75 6.88
N GLU A 290 -6.63 -11.57 7.18
CA GLU A 290 -6.56 -13.03 7.08
C GLU A 290 -6.96 -13.56 5.68
N VAL A 291 -7.56 -12.72 4.82
CA VAL A 291 -7.91 -13.09 3.45
C VAL A 291 -6.64 -13.19 2.61
N GLY A 292 -6.13 -14.41 2.42
CA GLY A 292 -4.80 -14.62 1.83
C GLY A 292 -4.71 -14.54 0.31
N VAL A 293 -5.83 -14.40 -0.39
CA VAL A 293 -5.86 -14.27 -1.85
C VAL A 293 -6.10 -12.80 -2.20
N PHE A 294 -5.20 -12.19 -2.99
CA PHE A 294 -5.31 -10.79 -3.39
C PHE A 294 -6.66 -10.48 -4.05
N ASP A 295 -6.99 -11.20 -5.11
CA ASP A 295 -8.29 -11.08 -5.78
C ASP A 295 -8.75 -12.41 -6.39
N THR A 296 -10.04 -12.50 -6.66
CA THR A 296 -10.69 -13.71 -7.20
C THR A 296 -11.60 -13.36 -8.37
N PRO A 297 -11.78 -14.27 -9.35
CA PRO A 297 -12.79 -14.09 -10.39
C PRO A 297 -14.18 -13.78 -9.80
N PRO A 298 -14.97 -12.87 -10.39
CA PRO A 298 -14.76 -12.25 -11.71
C PRO A 298 -13.91 -10.97 -11.67
N PHE A 299 -13.12 -10.76 -10.61
CA PHE A 299 -12.25 -9.59 -10.40
C PHE A 299 -13.05 -8.27 -10.37
N TYR A 300 -14.21 -8.31 -9.71
CA TYR A 300 -15.18 -7.22 -9.69
C TYR A 300 -15.66 -6.91 -8.27
N SER A 301 -16.61 -5.98 -8.11
CA SER A 301 -17.23 -5.64 -6.81
C SER A 301 -18.03 -6.77 -6.16
N ASN A 302 -18.25 -7.89 -6.87
CA ASN A 302 -18.93 -9.09 -6.35
C ASN A 302 -17.99 -10.29 -6.12
N SER A 303 -16.67 -10.08 -6.16
CA SER A 303 -15.68 -11.11 -5.84
C SER A 303 -15.78 -11.55 -4.37
N THR A 304 -15.75 -12.87 -4.14
CA THR A 304 -15.74 -13.49 -2.81
C THR A 304 -14.36 -14.07 -2.51
N ASP A 305 -13.97 -14.11 -1.24
CA ASP A 305 -12.64 -14.56 -0.79
C ASP A 305 -11.49 -13.76 -1.44
N SER A 306 -11.75 -12.48 -1.71
CA SER A 306 -10.83 -11.52 -2.34
C SER A 306 -10.43 -10.45 -1.32
N PHE A 307 -9.14 -10.36 -0.99
CA PHE A 307 -8.63 -9.32 -0.09
C PHE A 307 -8.97 -7.93 -0.64
N ARG A 308 -8.70 -7.69 -1.93
CA ARG A 308 -9.01 -6.42 -2.61
C ARG A 308 -10.47 -6.04 -2.42
N ASN A 309 -11.41 -6.95 -2.71
CA ASN A 309 -12.84 -6.64 -2.60
C ASN A 309 -13.31 -6.47 -1.14
N THR A 310 -12.61 -7.12 -0.21
CA THR A 310 -12.85 -7.00 1.24
C THR A 310 -12.39 -5.64 1.75
N VAL A 311 -11.14 -5.25 1.50
CA VAL A 311 -10.58 -3.97 1.97
C VAL A 311 -11.25 -2.78 1.30
N GLU A 312 -11.60 -2.91 0.01
CA GLU A 312 -12.41 -1.92 -0.72
C GLU A 312 -13.80 -1.75 -0.09
N GLY A 313 -14.37 -2.84 0.44
CA GLY A 313 -15.55 -2.81 1.29
C GLY A 313 -16.85 -3.21 0.60
N TYR A 314 -16.79 -4.07 -0.42
CA TYR A 314 -17.97 -4.68 -1.04
C TYR A 314 -18.28 -6.07 -0.45
N SER A 315 -17.29 -6.73 0.15
CA SER A 315 -17.47 -7.93 0.96
C SER A 315 -17.52 -7.59 2.45
N ASP A 316 -18.07 -8.49 3.25
CA ASP A 316 -17.87 -8.43 4.70
C ASP A 316 -16.38 -8.69 5.05
N PRO A 317 -15.92 -8.31 6.27
CA PRO A 317 -14.52 -8.42 6.64
C PRO A 317 -13.93 -9.85 6.60
N SER A 318 -14.76 -10.89 6.52
CA SER A 318 -14.32 -12.28 6.40
C SER A 318 -13.97 -12.69 4.96
N GLY A 319 -14.24 -11.84 3.98
CA GLY A 319 -14.06 -12.14 2.55
C GLY A 319 -15.35 -12.46 1.81
N LYS A 320 -16.46 -12.66 2.53
CA LYS A 320 -17.72 -13.10 1.92
C LYS A 320 -18.46 -11.92 1.29
N TYR A 321 -18.78 -12.03 0.00
CA TYR A 321 -19.58 -11.02 -0.69
C TYR A 321 -21.04 -11.04 -0.22
N ASP A 322 -21.59 -9.86 0.03
CA ASP A 322 -23.00 -9.61 0.23
C ASP A 322 -23.37 -8.24 -0.39
N PRO A 323 -24.31 -8.18 -1.35
CA PRO A 323 -24.68 -6.92 -2.01
C PRO A 323 -25.18 -5.83 -1.05
N ALA A 324 -25.69 -6.19 0.13
CA ALA A 324 -26.18 -5.26 1.15
C ALA A 324 -25.07 -4.70 2.04
N VAL A 325 -23.90 -5.34 2.10
CA VAL A 325 -22.80 -4.96 2.99
C VAL A 325 -21.98 -3.83 2.39
N ARG A 326 -21.62 -2.87 3.21
CA ARG A 326 -20.53 -1.93 2.95
C ARG A 326 -19.65 -1.92 4.19
N SER A 327 -18.38 -2.26 4.04
CA SER A 327 -17.40 -2.39 5.13
C SER A 327 -16.18 -1.50 4.86
N LEU A 328 -15.23 -1.45 5.79
CA LEU A 328 -13.89 -0.88 5.63
C LEU A 328 -13.88 0.45 4.83
N HIS A 329 -13.19 0.51 3.69
CA HIS A 329 -13.04 1.73 2.88
C HIS A 329 -14.39 2.33 2.44
N ASN A 330 -15.27 1.53 1.83
CA ASN A 330 -16.58 2.00 1.39
C ASN A 330 -17.43 2.51 2.55
N LEU A 331 -17.36 1.84 3.71
CA LEU A 331 -18.07 2.29 4.91
C LEU A 331 -17.54 3.63 5.42
N ALA A 332 -16.21 3.82 5.46
CA ALA A 332 -15.59 5.08 5.86
C ALA A 332 -16.00 6.24 4.93
N HIS A 333 -16.09 6.03 3.61
CA HIS A 333 -16.61 7.02 2.68
C HIS A 333 -18.09 7.36 2.93
N LEU A 334 -18.94 6.33 3.03
CA LEU A 334 -20.38 6.52 3.22
C LEU A 334 -20.73 7.13 4.58
N PHE A 335 -19.92 6.87 5.59
CA PHE A 335 -20.03 7.46 6.93
C PHE A 335 -19.97 8.98 6.91
N LEU A 336 -19.18 9.58 6.02
CA LEU A 336 -19.06 11.03 5.89
C LEU A 336 -20.34 11.71 5.39
N ASN A 337 -21.22 10.96 4.71
CA ASN A 337 -22.54 11.40 4.24
C ASN A 337 -22.52 12.80 3.62
N GLY A 338 -21.76 12.95 2.53
CA GLY A 338 -21.53 14.23 1.87
C GLY A 338 -20.64 14.09 0.63
N THR A 339 -19.85 15.11 0.33
CA THR A 339 -18.86 15.15 -0.77
C THR A 339 -17.94 13.94 -0.73
N GLY A 340 -17.38 13.61 0.45
CA GLY A 340 -16.50 12.45 0.65
C GLY A 340 -17.15 11.08 0.40
N GLY A 341 -18.49 10.99 0.31
CA GLY A 341 -19.23 9.75 0.05
C GLY A 341 -19.70 9.57 -1.39
N GLN A 342 -19.30 10.45 -2.31
CA GLN A 342 -19.66 10.40 -3.73
C GLN A 342 -18.42 10.15 -4.57
N THR A 343 -18.36 9.04 -5.31
CA THR A 343 -17.14 8.61 -6.02
C THR A 343 -16.53 9.70 -6.90
N HIS A 344 -17.32 10.41 -7.70
CA HIS A 344 -16.82 11.46 -8.58
C HIS A 344 -16.34 12.75 -7.88
N LEU A 345 -16.59 12.90 -6.57
CA LEU A 345 -16.27 14.10 -5.78
C LEU A 345 -15.41 13.84 -4.56
N SER A 346 -15.27 12.58 -4.12
CA SER A 346 -14.78 12.26 -2.79
C SER A 346 -13.42 12.88 -2.43
N PRO A 347 -12.44 13.04 -3.35
CA PRO A 347 -11.17 13.66 -3.00
C PRO A 347 -11.25 15.17 -2.73
N ASN A 348 -12.35 15.84 -3.11
CA ASN A 348 -12.55 17.25 -2.73
C ASN A 348 -12.61 17.43 -1.21
N ASP A 349 -13.03 16.39 -0.49
CA ASP A 349 -12.94 16.32 0.95
C ASP A 349 -11.54 15.82 1.36
N PRO A 350 -10.72 16.62 2.06
CA PRO A 350 -9.35 16.24 2.41
C PRO A 350 -9.25 15.06 3.39
N ILE A 351 -10.35 14.60 3.98
CA ILE A 351 -10.37 13.32 4.70
C ILE A 351 -10.02 12.16 3.75
N PHE A 352 -10.27 12.28 2.44
CA PHE A 352 -9.91 11.28 1.43
C PHE A 352 -8.44 10.87 1.51
N VAL A 353 -7.53 11.84 1.66
CA VAL A 353 -6.08 11.57 1.76
C VAL A 353 -5.76 10.66 2.95
N LEU A 354 -6.36 10.97 4.10
CA LEU A 354 -6.14 10.25 5.36
C LEU A 354 -6.81 8.86 5.37
N LEU A 355 -7.98 8.77 4.74
CA LEU A 355 -8.72 7.52 4.56
C LEU A 355 -7.91 6.57 3.66
N HIS A 356 -7.44 7.05 2.51
CA HIS A 356 -6.71 6.21 1.57
C HIS A 356 -5.30 5.86 2.02
N THR A 357 -4.61 6.70 2.80
CA THR A 357 -3.32 6.32 3.41
C THR A 357 -3.50 5.18 4.43
N PHE A 358 -4.61 5.16 5.19
CA PHE A 358 -4.89 4.01 6.07
C PHE A 358 -5.25 2.75 5.27
N THR A 359 -6.04 2.88 4.20
CA THR A 359 -6.30 1.77 3.25
C THR A 359 -5.01 1.23 2.63
N ASP A 360 -4.09 2.11 2.25
CA ASP A 360 -2.76 1.74 1.72
C ASP A 360 -1.88 1.08 2.79
N ALA A 361 -1.98 1.49 4.05
CA ALA A 361 -1.31 0.80 5.15
C ALA A 361 -1.79 -0.65 5.30
N VAL A 362 -3.11 -0.88 5.21
CA VAL A 362 -3.69 -2.24 5.25
C VAL A 362 -3.20 -3.07 4.06
N PHE A 363 -3.13 -2.47 2.87
CA PHE A 363 -2.57 -3.12 1.68
C PHE A 363 -1.08 -3.45 1.86
N ASP A 364 -0.27 -2.53 2.39
CA ASP A 364 1.16 -2.74 2.60
C ASP A 364 1.44 -3.86 3.61
N GLU A 365 0.65 -3.93 4.68
CA GLU A 365 0.72 -5.04 5.63
C GLU A 365 0.31 -6.37 4.99
N TRP A 366 -0.72 -6.37 4.13
CA TRP A 366 -1.10 -7.58 3.38
C TRP A 366 0.05 -8.05 2.47
N LEU A 367 0.68 -7.14 1.72
CA LEU A 367 1.85 -7.46 0.90
C LEU A 367 2.96 -8.08 1.74
N ARG A 368 3.24 -7.52 2.93
CA ARG A 368 4.26 -8.07 3.84
C ARG A 368 3.90 -9.46 4.37
N ARG A 369 2.64 -9.70 4.76
CA ARG A 369 2.15 -11.00 5.28
C ARG A 369 2.19 -12.11 4.24
N TYR A 370 1.85 -11.78 3.00
CA TYR A 370 1.68 -12.75 1.91
C TYR A 370 2.83 -12.67 0.89
N SER A 371 3.98 -12.13 1.28
CA SER A 371 5.21 -12.06 0.46
C SER A 371 5.00 -11.42 -0.93
N ALA A 372 4.13 -10.43 -0.99
CA ALA A 372 3.70 -9.75 -2.22
C ALA A 372 3.29 -10.74 -3.33
N ASP A 373 2.54 -11.79 -2.97
CA ASP A 373 2.06 -12.77 -3.95
C ASP A 373 1.09 -12.11 -4.95
N ILE A 374 1.65 -11.78 -6.10
CA ILE A 374 0.95 -11.14 -7.22
C ILE A 374 0.23 -12.16 -8.10
N SER A 375 0.35 -13.46 -7.85
CA SER A 375 -0.12 -14.52 -8.76
C SER A 375 -1.60 -14.41 -9.11
N THR A 376 -2.43 -13.96 -8.18
CA THR A 376 -3.89 -13.83 -8.36
C THR A 376 -4.34 -12.47 -8.89
N TYR A 377 -3.43 -11.52 -9.08
CA TYR A 377 -3.71 -10.30 -9.84
C TYR A 377 -3.84 -10.67 -11.34
N PRO A 378 -5.01 -10.56 -11.99
CA PRO A 378 -5.20 -11.02 -13.37
C PRO A 378 -4.38 -10.23 -14.41
N LEU A 379 -3.76 -10.95 -15.35
CA LEU A 379 -3.12 -10.34 -16.54
C LEU A 379 -4.14 -9.90 -17.60
N GLU A 380 -5.30 -10.56 -17.64
CA GLU A 380 -6.38 -10.37 -18.60
C GLU A 380 -7.75 -10.65 -17.97
N ASN A 381 -8.82 -10.28 -18.67
CA ASN A 381 -10.23 -10.50 -18.27
C ASN A 381 -10.67 -9.82 -16.96
N ALA A 382 -9.86 -8.92 -16.40
CA ALA A 382 -10.34 -7.97 -15.40
C ALA A 382 -11.24 -6.91 -16.08
N PRO A 383 -12.03 -6.14 -15.32
CA PRO A 383 -12.64 -4.92 -15.82
C PRO A 383 -11.61 -4.04 -16.54
N ILE A 384 -12.04 -3.30 -17.57
CA ILE A 384 -11.14 -2.42 -18.32
C ILE A 384 -10.43 -1.45 -17.36
N GLY A 385 -9.11 -1.33 -17.48
CA GLY A 385 -8.28 -0.55 -16.54
C GLY A 385 -7.64 -1.39 -15.42
N HIS A 386 -8.18 -2.57 -15.13
CA HIS A 386 -7.78 -3.36 -13.95
C HIS A 386 -6.82 -4.51 -14.24
N ASN A 387 -6.44 -4.77 -15.49
CA ASN A 387 -5.40 -5.76 -15.79
C ASN A 387 -4.06 -5.34 -15.18
N ARG A 388 -3.24 -6.31 -14.75
CA ARG A 388 -1.97 -6.06 -14.05
C ARG A 388 -1.01 -5.12 -14.78
N GLN A 389 -0.94 -5.26 -16.10
CA GLN A 389 -0.04 -4.49 -16.96
C GLN A 389 -0.71 -3.23 -17.54
N TYR A 390 -1.93 -2.91 -17.11
CA TYR A 390 -2.61 -1.69 -17.55
C TYR A 390 -1.91 -0.48 -16.92
N ASN A 391 -1.68 0.57 -17.72
CA ASN A 391 -1.20 1.85 -17.20
C ASN A 391 -2.33 2.55 -16.46
N MET A 392 -2.18 2.76 -15.16
CA MET A 392 -3.21 3.33 -14.29
C MET A 392 -3.64 4.71 -14.82
N VAL A 393 -4.92 4.84 -15.19
CA VAL A 393 -5.46 6.03 -15.86
C VAL A 393 -5.80 7.11 -14.83
N PRO A 394 -5.43 8.39 -14.99
CA PRO A 394 -4.73 9.00 -16.11
C PRO A 394 -3.28 9.41 -15.77
N PHE A 395 -2.57 8.63 -14.96
CA PHE A 395 -1.26 9.03 -14.48
C PHE A 395 -0.22 9.17 -15.60
N TRP A 396 0.68 10.13 -15.43
CA TRP A 396 1.78 10.41 -16.35
C TRP A 396 3.07 10.65 -15.57
N PRO A 397 4.22 10.07 -15.99
CA PRO A 397 4.39 9.11 -17.09
C PRO A 397 3.60 7.81 -16.88
N PRO A 398 3.41 6.97 -17.92
CA PRO A 398 2.67 5.72 -17.77
C PRO A 398 3.30 4.84 -16.69
N VAL A 399 2.46 4.40 -15.76
CA VAL A 399 2.82 3.54 -14.62
C VAL A 399 1.79 2.42 -14.51
N THR A 400 2.26 1.20 -14.35
CA THR A 400 1.41 0.00 -14.31
C THR A 400 0.97 -0.35 -12.89
N ASN A 401 -0.09 -1.16 -12.76
CA ASN A 401 -0.46 -1.72 -11.45
C ASN A 401 0.66 -2.58 -10.86
N ASP A 402 1.38 -3.32 -11.71
CA ASP A 402 2.53 -4.17 -11.33
C ASP A 402 3.61 -3.40 -10.56
N GLU A 403 3.92 -2.17 -10.99
CA GLU A 403 4.94 -1.31 -10.35
C GLU A 403 4.57 -0.92 -8.91
N MET A 404 3.28 -0.85 -8.58
CA MET A 404 2.79 -0.50 -7.24
C MET A 404 2.54 -1.70 -6.34
N PHE A 405 2.60 -2.92 -6.89
CA PHE A 405 2.39 -4.18 -6.17
C PHE A 405 3.68 -4.66 -5.50
N VAL A 406 4.25 -3.82 -4.65
CA VAL A 406 5.54 -4.04 -3.97
C VAL A 406 5.45 -3.53 -2.53
N THR A 407 6.23 -4.06 -1.60
CA THR A 407 6.27 -3.51 -0.23
C THR A 407 6.83 -2.10 -0.25
N ALA A 408 6.14 -1.16 0.38
CA ALA A 408 6.47 0.26 0.29
C ALA A 408 7.85 0.63 0.87
N PRO A 409 8.30 0.10 2.04
CA PRO A 409 9.54 0.54 2.67
C PRO A 409 10.77 0.29 1.80
N GLU A 410 10.86 -0.87 1.15
CA GLU A 410 12.02 -1.26 0.35
C GLU A 410 11.97 -0.74 -1.09
N ASN A 411 10.78 -0.47 -1.62
CA ASN A 411 10.59 -0.23 -3.06
C ASN A 411 10.07 1.17 -3.41
N LEU A 412 9.33 1.81 -2.51
CA LEU A 412 8.64 3.09 -2.78
C LEU A 412 9.11 4.25 -1.90
N GLY A 413 9.97 3.98 -0.90
CA GLY A 413 10.60 5.01 -0.07
C GLY A 413 9.72 5.57 1.04
N TYR A 414 8.67 4.85 1.44
CA TYR A 414 7.85 5.20 2.60
C TYR A 414 7.44 3.98 3.42
N SER A 415 7.15 4.19 4.70
CA SER A 415 6.64 3.17 5.61
C SER A 415 5.54 3.72 6.51
N TYR A 416 4.78 2.84 7.18
CA TYR A 416 3.78 3.24 8.16
C TYR A 416 4.26 2.98 9.59
N GLU A 417 4.11 3.97 10.47
CA GLU A 417 4.15 3.77 11.92
C GLU A 417 2.74 3.39 12.37
N VAL A 418 2.42 2.09 12.29
CA VAL A 418 1.09 1.55 12.62
C VAL A 418 1.22 0.21 13.35
N GLU A 419 0.38 0.01 14.35
CA GLU A 419 0.22 -1.27 15.02
C GLU A 419 -1.09 -1.93 14.58
N TRP A 420 -1.00 -3.21 14.19
CA TRP A 420 -2.17 -3.96 13.75
C TRP A 420 -2.83 -4.68 14.93
N PRO A 421 -4.17 -4.68 15.03
CA PRO A 421 -4.86 -5.44 16.07
C PRO A 421 -4.44 -6.91 16.02
N GLY A 422 -3.96 -7.41 17.16
CA GLY A 422 -3.55 -8.81 17.29
C GLY A 422 -4.74 -9.74 17.05
N ARG A 423 -4.46 -10.94 16.53
CA ARG A 423 -5.48 -11.97 16.30
C ARG A 423 -6.20 -12.30 17.60
N ALA A 424 -7.50 -12.04 17.68
CA ALA A 424 -8.34 -12.61 18.73
C ALA A 424 -8.40 -14.13 18.51
N LEU A 425 -7.63 -14.89 19.30
CA LEU A 425 -7.61 -16.35 19.21
C LEU A 425 -9.02 -16.90 19.42
N ARG A 426 -9.47 -17.80 18.55
CA ARG A 426 -10.77 -18.46 18.75
C ARG A 426 -10.71 -19.27 20.04
N VAL A 427 -11.84 -19.44 20.73
CA VAL A 427 -11.93 -20.26 21.95
C VAL A 427 -11.36 -21.68 21.71
N THR A 428 -11.58 -22.24 20.53
CA THR A 428 -11.00 -23.53 20.12
C THR A 428 -9.47 -23.51 20.04
N GLU A 429 -8.87 -22.41 19.58
CA GLU A 429 -7.42 -22.26 19.50
C GLU A 429 -6.82 -22.05 20.88
N MET A 430 -7.48 -21.26 21.74
CA MET A 430 -7.08 -21.14 23.15
C MET A 430 -7.12 -22.49 23.87
N ILE A 431 -8.18 -23.28 23.67
CA ILE A 431 -8.29 -24.64 24.21
C ILE A 431 -7.17 -25.52 23.64
N THR A 432 -6.91 -25.45 22.34
CA THR A 432 -5.86 -26.25 21.69
C THR A 432 -4.48 -25.89 22.24
N ILE A 433 -4.16 -24.61 22.36
CA ILE A 433 -2.91 -24.11 22.94
C ILE A 433 -2.80 -24.57 24.40
N ALA A 434 -3.87 -24.50 25.19
CA ALA A 434 -3.87 -24.98 26.57
C ALA A 434 -3.61 -26.50 26.65
N ILE A 435 -4.25 -27.30 25.80
CA ILE A 435 -4.03 -28.75 25.73
C ILE A 435 -2.59 -29.06 25.32
N VAL A 436 -2.08 -28.44 24.25
CA VAL A 436 -0.71 -28.65 23.77
C VAL A 436 0.30 -28.25 24.85
N THR A 437 0.10 -27.12 25.51
CA THR A 437 0.97 -26.65 26.60
C THR A 437 0.96 -27.62 27.78
N ALA A 438 -0.21 -28.13 28.16
CA ALA A 438 -0.34 -29.14 29.21
C ALA A 438 0.37 -30.45 28.84
N LEU A 439 0.23 -30.92 27.60
CA LEU A 439 0.90 -32.12 27.11
C LEU A 439 2.44 -31.96 27.09
N VAL A 440 2.94 -30.79 26.68
CA VAL A 440 4.37 -30.48 26.71
C VAL A 440 4.90 -30.45 28.15
N LEU A 441 4.16 -29.84 29.10
CA LEU A 441 4.53 -29.86 30.52
C LEU A 441 4.58 -31.28 31.08
N VAL A 442 3.61 -32.12 30.75
CA VAL A 442 3.59 -33.54 31.14
C VAL A 442 4.81 -34.26 30.56
N ALA A 443 5.13 -34.06 29.29
CA ALA A 443 6.31 -34.66 28.66
C ALA A 443 7.62 -34.23 29.33
N ILE A 444 7.75 -32.95 29.70
CA ILE A 444 8.92 -32.43 30.44
C ILE A 444 9.03 -33.09 31.82
N ILE A 445 7.93 -33.24 32.55
CA ILE A 445 7.92 -33.90 33.86
C ILE A 445 8.32 -35.37 33.74
N PHE A 446 7.79 -36.09 32.74
CA PHE A 446 8.18 -37.48 32.48
C PHE A 446 9.65 -37.62 32.11
N ALA A 447 10.18 -36.72 31.28
CA ALA A 447 11.59 -36.71 30.92
C ALA A 447 12.48 -36.43 32.15
N ALA A 448 12.10 -35.47 33.00
CA ALA A 448 12.81 -35.18 34.24
C ALA A 448 12.78 -36.37 35.21
N ALA A 449 11.62 -37.00 35.40
CA ALA A 449 11.48 -38.20 36.24
C ALA A 449 12.31 -39.37 35.71
N ALA A 450 12.29 -39.62 34.39
CA ALA A 450 13.11 -40.65 33.76
C ALA A 450 14.61 -40.37 33.92
N CYS A 451 15.05 -39.12 33.78
CA CYS A 451 16.42 -38.70 34.06
C CYS A 451 16.80 -38.94 35.53
N ILE A 452 15.94 -38.58 36.48
CA ILE A 452 16.18 -38.80 37.92
C ILE A 452 16.30 -40.30 38.22
N VAL A 453 15.41 -41.13 37.69
CA VAL A 453 15.46 -42.59 37.85
C VAL A 453 16.75 -43.17 37.25
N ARG A 454 17.17 -42.69 36.08
CA ARG A 454 18.40 -43.14 35.42
C ARG A 454 19.66 -42.73 36.18
N VAL A 455 19.69 -41.52 36.74
CA VAL A 455 20.78 -41.06 37.63
C VAL A 455 20.82 -41.86 38.93
N LYS A 456 19.65 -42.19 39.51
CA LYS A 456 19.57 -43.02 40.72
C LYS A 456 20.04 -44.46 40.45
N LYS A 457 19.63 -45.05 39.33
CA LYS A 457 20.09 -46.39 38.89
C LYS A 457 21.61 -46.42 38.66
N ASN A 458 22.19 -45.40 38.03
CA ASN A 458 23.65 -45.30 37.87
C ASN A 458 24.39 -45.13 39.22
N LYS A 459 23.77 -44.51 40.23
CA LYS A 459 24.34 -44.44 41.59
C LYS A 459 24.30 -45.79 42.29
N ASP A 460 23.22 -46.55 42.11
CA ASP A 460 23.06 -47.89 42.70
C ASP A 460 23.99 -48.92 42.04
N GLU A 461 24.27 -48.83 40.73
CA GLU A 461 25.28 -49.65 40.05
C GLU A 461 26.73 -49.35 40.51
N LEU A 462 27.00 -48.15 41.04
CA LEU A 462 28.31 -47.81 41.62
C LEU A 462 28.52 -48.39 43.04
N HIS A 463 27.50 -49.01 43.65
CA HIS A 463 27.52 -49.50 45.04
C HIS A 463 27.40 -51.04 45.15
N GLN A 464 27.60 -51.80 44.08
CA GLN A 464 27.74 -53.25 44.19
C GLN A 464 29.15 -53.63 44.68
N PRO A 465 29.32 -54.27 45.86
CA PRO A 465 30.61 -54.79 46.28
C PRO A 465 30.90 -56.11 45.55
N LEU A 466 32.07 -56.19 44.93
CA LEU A 466 32.75 -57.44 44.59
C LEU A 466 32.96 -58.24 45.88
N LEU A 467 32.32 -59.40 46.02
CA LEU A 467 32.66 -60.38 47.06
C LEU A 467 32.99 -61.72 46.40
N THR A 468 34.28 -62.05 46.46
CA THR A 468 34.89 -63.33 46.15
C THR A 468 35.26 -64.01 47.46
N ASP A 469 35.05 -65.33 47.51
CA ASP A 469 35.60 -66.38 48.39
C ASP A 469 35.57 -66.23 49.93
N GLN A 470 34.89 -67.18 50.60
CA GLN A 470 35.60 -68.13 51.46
C GLN A 470 34.76 -69.36 51.86
N TYR A 471 35.44 -70.51 51.78
CA TYR A 471 35.07 -71.85 52.24
C TYR A 471 34.59 -71.91 53.71
N GLN A 472 33.59 -72.76 53.99
CA GLN A 472 33.67 -73.65 55.14
C GLN A 472 32.80 -74.91 54.98
N HIS A 473 33.39 -75.99 55.46
CA HIS A 473 33.10 -77.40 55.28
C HIS A 473 32.40 -77.92 56.54
N TYR A 474 31.27 -78.63 56.42
CA TYR A 474 30.80 -79.56 57.46
C TYR A 474 29.93 -80.70 56.86
N SER A 475 30.54 -81.88 56.91
CA SER A 475 30.04 -83.24 57.20
C SER A 475 28.80 -83.81 56.50
N ASP A 476 29.08 -84.98 55.90
CA ASP A 476 28.21 -86.02 55.36
C ASP A 476 27.22 -86.66 56.34
N ASP A 477 26.18 -87.25 55.73
CA ASP A 477 25.35 -88.42 56.10
C ASP A 477 23.87 -88.10 55.76
N TYR A 478 23.10 -88.84 54.94
CA TYR A 478 23.19 -90.20 54.39
C TYR A 478 22.06 -90.35 53.31
N ASP A 479 22.29 -91.16 52.26
CA ASP A 479 21.34 -91.85 51.32
C ASP A 479 20.25 -91.06 50.55
N GLY A 480 19.97 -91.27 49.26
CA GLY A 480 20.43 -92.22 48.26
C GLY A 480 19.41 -92.32 47.10
N ILE A 481 19.89 -92.30 45.84
CA ILE A 481 19.30 -92.91 44.62
C ILE A 481 18.03 -92.21 44.05
N SER A 482 17.80 -91.88 42.77
CA SER A 482 18.36 -92.17 41.44
C SER A 482 17.81 -91.18 40.39
N THR A 483 18.63 -90.75 39.42
CA THR A 483 18.21 -90.26 38.09
C THR A 483 18.16 -91.44 37.10
N PRO A 484 17.32 -91.40 36.03
CA PRO A 484 17.83 -90.93 34.72
C PRO A 484 16.73 -90.20 33.88
N SER A 485 17.02 -89.03 33.29
CA SER A 485 17.50 -88.80 31.92
C SER A 485 16.43 -88.69 30.81
N GLN A 486 16.77 -87.86 29.81
CA GLN A 486 16.26 -87.71 28.43
C GLN A 486 15.29 -86.54 28.21
N SER A 487 15.62 -85.46 27.47
CA SER A 487 16.31 -85.23 26.19
C SER A 487 15.42 -85.35 24.94
N VAL A 488 15.48 -84.29 24.13
CA VAL A 488 15.22 -84.21 22.67
C VAL A 488 13.76 -84.28 22.22
N VAL A 489 13.15 -83.14 21.86
CA VAL A 489 13.02 -82.52 20.52
C VAL A 489 12.45 -81.12 20.71
#